data_AF-A0A653KT78-F1
#
_entry.id   AF-A0A653KT78-F1
#
_cell.length_a   1.000
_cell.length_b   1.000
_cell.length_c   1.000
_cell.angle_alpha   90.00
_cell.angle_beta   90.00
_cell.angle_gamma   90.00
#
_symmetry.space_group_name_H-M   'P 1'
#
loop_
_entity.id
_entity.type
_entity.pdbx_description
1 polymer ?
#
loop_
_entity_poly.entity_id
_entity_poly.type
_entity_poly.pdbx_seq_one_letter_code
_entity_poly.pdbx_strand_id
1 'polypeptide(L)'
;MQRGELAPDAGSFRINGRMACLDQGFSLIARDLSTLANLLAVVPTLCESDARTRLAGIALRGDRALTSCHGLSGGERLKLGLLMVLA
;
A
#
# COMPACT_ATOMS: atom_id res chain seq x y z
N MET A 1 4.48 20.67 -4.78
CA MET A 1 4.71 20.04 -3.46
C MET A 1 4.36 18.56 -3.52
N GLN A 2 5.29 17.70 -3.93
CA GLN A 2 5.17 16.26 -3.67
C GLN A 2 5.48 16.04 -2.19
N ARG A 3 4.53 15.51 -1.41
CA ARG A 3 4.74 14.94 -0.05
C ARG A 3 5.36 15.83 1.06
N GLY A 4 5.53 17.14 0.86
CA GLY A 4 6.37 17.94 1.77
C GLY A 4 7.87 17.63 1.65
N GLU A 5 8.26 16.81 0.67
CA GLU A 5 9.65 16.55 0.27
C GLU A 5 10.21 17.70 -0.58
N LEU A 6 9.33 18.53 -1.13
CA LEU A 6 9.68 19.76 -1.84
C LEU A 6 9.25 20.96 -0.99
N ALA A 7 10.23 21.81 -0.67
CA ALA A 7 9.97 23.10 -0.06
C ALA A 7 9.08 23.96 -0.98
N PRO A 8 8.20 24.81 -0.43
CA PRO A 8 7.51 25.82 -1.23
C PRO A 8 8.52 26.72 -1.93
N ASP A 9 8.33 26.98 -3.22
CA ASP A 9 9.05 28.05 -3.92
C ASP A 9 8.69 29.44 -3.34
N ALA A 10 7.49 29.58 -2.76
CA ALA A 10 7.07 30.73 -1.96
C ALA A 10 5.92 30.37 -0.99
N GLY A 11 5.80 31.11 0.11
CA GLY A 11 4.71 30.95 1.09
C GLY A 11 4.93 29.82 2.11
N SER A 12 3.88 29.46 2.84
CA SER A 12 3.89 28.34 3.79
C SER A 12 2.63 27.51 3.67
N PHE A 13 2.73 26.21 3.97
CA PHE A 13 1.59 25.31 4.04
C PHE A 13 1.60 24.57 5.37
N ARG A 14 0.43 24.07 5.77
CA ARG A 14 0.26 23.27 6.98
C ARG A 14 -0.62 22.09 6.66
N ILE A 15 -0.19 20.90 7.06
CA ILE A 15 -1.00 19.68 6.97
C ILE A 15 -1.68 19.49 8.32
N ASN A 16 -3.00 19.64 8.36
CA ASN A 16 -3.79 19.39 9.56
C ASN A 16 -4.38 17.98 9.48
N GLY A 17 -3.62 16.97 9.92
CA GLY A 17 -4.07 15.59 9.97
C GLY A 17 -3.04 14.58 9.46
N ARG A 18 -3.49 13.34 9.25
CA ARG A 18 -2.67 12.27 8.65
C ARG A 18 -2.70 12.40 7.13
N MET A 19 -1.52 12.30 6.51
CA MET A 19 -1.36 12.27 5.07
C MET A 19 -0.67 10.97 4.68
N ALA A 20 -1.22 10.31 3.67
CA ALA A 20 -0.61 9.16 3.03
C ALA A 20 -0.55 9.45 1.53
N CYS A 21 0.53 9.03 0.88
CA CYS A 21 0.70 9.17 -0.55
C CYS A 21 1.07 7.82 -1.16
N LEU A 22 0.51 7.57 -2.33
CA LEU A 22 0.85 6.44 -3.18
C LEU A 22 1.46 6.99 -4.47
N ASP A 23 2.65 6.51 -4.83
CA ASP A 23 3.29 6.90 -6.09
C ASP A 23 2.69 6.12 -7.27
N GLN A 24 2.81 6.68 -8.48
CA GLN A 24 2.30 6.05 -9.70
C GLN A 24 3.02 4.73 -10.06
N GLY A 25 4.27 4.57 -9.59
CA GLY A 25 5.07 3.37 -9.80
C GLY A 25 4.72 2.21 -8.85
N PHE A 26 3.93 2.48 -7.81
CA PHE A 26 3.69 1.56 -6.70
C PHE A 26 4.98 1.05 -6.06
N SER A 27 5.96 1.93 -5.83
CA SER A 27 7.29 1.57 -5.33
C SER A 27 7.26 0.91 -3.94
N LEU A 28 6.17 1.11 -3.19
CA LEU A 28 5.94 0.46 -1.90
C LEU A 28 5.69 -1.05 -2.02
N ILE A 29 5.24 -1.54 -3.19
CA ILE A 29 4.91 -2.96 -3.40
C ILE A 29 6.18 -3.71 -3.82
N ALA A 30 6.70 -4.54 -2.92
CA ALA A 30 7.75 -5.50 -3.23
C ALA A 30 7.18 -6.60 -4.14
N ARG A 31 7.55 -6.57 -5.43
CA ARG A 31 6.95 -7.45 -6.45
C ARG A 31 7.25 -8.93 -6.25
N ASP A 32 8.39 -9.23 -5.65
CA ASP A 32 8.84 -10.59 -5.38
C ASP A 32 8.10 -11.21 -4.18
N LEU A 33 7.47 -10.40 -3.34
CA LEU A 33 6.68 -10.84 -2.21
C LEU A 33 5.23 -11.12 -2.60
N SER A 34 4.57 -11.98 -1.83
CA SER A 34 3.12 -12.16 -1.93
C SER A 34 2.38 -10.91 -1.47
N THR A 35 1.09 -10.79 -1.81
CA THR A 35 0.28 -9.65 -1.36
C THR A 35 0.13 -9.64 0.17
N LEU A 36 0.07 -10.82 0.79
CA LEU A 36 0.11 -11.01 2.24
C LEU A 36 1.44 -10.57 2.85
N ALA A 37 2.56 -11.03 2.30
CA ALA A 37 3.88 -10.67 2.80
C ALA A 37 4.15 -9.16 2.66
N ASN A 38 3.67 -8.53 1.59
CA ASN A 38 3.71 -7.07 1.43
C ASN A 38 2.95 -6.35 2.56
N LEU A 39 1.72 -6.77 2.86
CA LEU A 39 0.91 -6.12 3.90
C LEU A 39 1.52 -6.29 5.29
N LEU A 40 2.02 -7.49 5.61
CA LEU A 40 2.69 -7.75 6.89
C LEU A 40 4.03 -7.04 7.03
N ALA A 41 4.74 -6.79 5.92
CA ALA A 41 5.97 -6.00 5.94
C ALA A 41 5.71 -4.53 6.31
N VAL A 42 4.57 -3.97 5.91
CA VAL A 42 4.18 -2.60 6.25
C VAL A 42 3.56 -2.50 7.65
N VAL A 43 2.81 -3.51 8.07
CA VAL A 43 2.19 -3.55 9.41
C VAL A 43 2.57 -4.85 10.14
N PRO A 44 3.77 -4.94 10.73
CA PRO A 44 4.26 -6.17 11.37
C PRO A 44 3.43 -6.62 12.58
N THR A 45 2.68 -5.69 13.19
CA THR A 45 1.79 -5.98 14.33
C THR A 45 0.44 -6.54 13.91
N LEU A 46 0.13 -6.56 12.61
CA LEU A 46 -1.12 -7.10 12.09
C LEU A 46 -1.04 -8.63 12.11
N CYS A 47 -2.02 -9.29 12.72
CA CYS A 47 -2.07 -10.75 12.67
C CYS A 47 -2.41 -11.23 11.25
N GLU A 48 -1.96 -12.44 10.90
CA GLU A 48 -2.15 -12.96 9.54
C GLU A 48 -3.63 -13.08 9.16
N SER A 49 -4.51 -13.48 10.08
CA SER A 49 -5.95 -13.58 9.81
C SER A 49 -6.58 -12.23 9.48
N ASP A 50 -6.19 -11.17 10.18
CA ASP A 50 -6.68 -9.81 9.90
C ASP A 50 -6.13 -9.30 8.58
N ALA A 51 -4.85 -9.58 8.28
CA ALA A 51 -4.24 -9.24 7.00
C ALA A 51 -4.99 -9.91 5.84
N ARG A 52 -5.30 -11.22 5.95
CA ARG A 52 -6.09 -11.96 4.95
C ARG A 52 -7.51 -11.42 4.82
N THR A 53 -8.12 -10.98 5.92
CA THR A 53 -9.45 -10.35 5.92
C THR A 53 -9.42 -9.02 5.16
N ARG A 54 -8.44 -8.15 5.43
CA ARG A 54 -8.26 -6.88 4.71
C ARG A 54 -8.00 -7.10 3.21
N LEU A 55 -7.16 -8.08 2.86
CA LEU A 55 -6.89 -8.45 1.47
C LEU A 55 -8.14 -9.01 0.76
N ALA A 56 -8.96 -9.80 1.44
CA ALA A 56 -10.23 -10.27 0.91
C ALA A 56 -11.19 -9.11 0.61
N GLY A 57 -11.19 -8.06 1.44
CA GLY A 57 -11.95 -6.83 1.22
C GLY A 57 -11.61 -6.09 -0.07
N ILE A 58 -10.39 -6.28 -0.60
CA ILE A 58 -9.97 -5.74 -1.90
C ILE A 58 -9.93 -6.79 -3.03
N ALA A 59 -10.61 -7.92 -2.83
CA ALA A 59 -10.68 -9.05 -3.76
C ALA A 59 -9.35 -9.80 -4.02
N LEU A 60 -8.36 -9.67 -3.14
CA LEU A 60 -7.12 -10.45 -3.15
C LEU A 60 -7.19 -11.58 -2.12
N ARG A 61 -8.10 -12.54 -2.35
CA ARG A 61 -8.41 -13.64 -1.41
C ARG A 61 -7.86 -15.00 -1.86
N GLY A 62 -7.80 -15.96 -0.93
CA GLY A 62 -7.34 -17.32 -1.21
C GLY A 62 -5.90 -17.32 -1.73
N ASP A 63 -5.64 -18.09 -2.79
CA ASP A 63 -4.29 -18.20 -3.37
C ASP A 63 -3.74 -16.88 -3.91
N ARG A 64 -4.62 -15.94 -4.28
CA ARG A 64 -4.19 -14.57 -4.69
C ARG A 64 -3.50 -13.82 -3.56
N ALA A 65 -3.85 -14.10 -2.30
CA ALA A 65 -3.19 -13.52 -1.14
C ALA A 65 -1.73 -14.01 -1.01
N LEU A 66 -1.49 -15.24 -1.46
CA LEU A 66 -0.22 -15.96 -1.32
C LEU A 66 0.66 -15.91 -2.57
N THR A 67 0.09 -15.51 -3.71
CA THR A 67 0.82 -15.41 -4.98
C THR A 67 1.68 -14.15 -5.01
N SER A 68 2.83 -14.23 -5.67
CA SER A 68 3.70 -13.07 -5.93
C SER A 68 2.97 -11.93 -6.62
N CYS A 69 3.33 -10.69 -6.27
CA CYS A 69 2.74 -9.48 -6.82
C CYS A 69 3.06 -9.22 -8.31
N HIS A 70 3.96 -10.00 -8.94
CA HIS A 70 4.26 -9.87 -10.38
C HIS A 70 3.03 -10.06 -11.28
N GLY A 71 2.10 -10.93 -10.87
CA GLY A 71 0.88 -11.24 -11.63
C GLY A 71 -0.28 -10.26 -11.44
N LEU A 72 -0.11 -9.21 -10.63
CA LEU A 72 -1.20 -8.26 -10.35
C LEU A 72 -1.46 -7.34 -11.55
N SER A 73 -2.74 -7.16 -11.87
CA SER A 73 -3.20 -6.11 -12.76
C SER A 73 -2.88 -4.71 -12.20
N GLY A 74 -2.99 -3.67 -13.03
CA GLY A 74 -2.85 -2.28 -12.58
C GLY A 74 -3.85 -1.93 -11.45
N GLY A 75 -5.10 -2.37 -11.58
CA GLY A 75 -6.14 -2.13 -10.57
C GLY A 75 -5.91 -2.89 -9.26
N GLU A 76 -5.36 -4.10 -9.30
CA GLU A 76 -4.98 -4.83 -8.09
C GLU A 76 -3.79 -4.18 -7.38
N ARG A 77 -2.79 -3.71 -8.12
CA ARG A 77 -1.67 -2.94 -7.56
C ARG A 77 -2.15 -1.65 -6.90
N LEU A 78 -3.08 -0.94 -7.52
CA LEU A 78 -3.70 0.25 -6.92
C LEU A 78 -4.38 -0.08 -5.59
N LYS A 79 -5.22 -1.12 -5.54
CA LYS A 79 -5.92 -1.52 -4.32
C LYS A 79 -4.97 -1.97 -3.21
N LEU A 80 -3.96 -2.76 -3.55
CA LEU A 80 -2.95 -3.21 -2.58
C LEU A 80 -2.14 -2.01 -2.05
N GLY A 81 -1.69 -1.12 -2.93
CA GLY A 81 -0.95 0.09 -2.55
C GLY A 81 -1.77 1.00 -1.64
N LEU A 82 -3.05 1.22 -1.97
CA LEU A 82 -3.97 1.99 -1.13
C LEU A 82 -4.17 1.32 0.24
N LEU A 83 -4.35 0.00 0.26
CA LEU A 83 -4.46 -0.73 1.52
C LEU A 83 -3.20 -0.53 2.37
N MET A 84 -2.01 -0.64 1.79
CA MET A 84 -0.74 -0.52 2.52
C MET A 84 -0.48 0.89 3.05
N VAL A 85 -0.78 1.96 2.29
CA VAL A 85 -0.56 3.34 2.76
C VAL A 85 -1.60 3.82 3.77
N LEU A 86 -2.73 3.12 3.87
CA LEU A 86 -3.82 3.41 4.82
C LEU A 86 -3.90 2.40 5.99
N ALA A 87 -3.00 1.41 6.03
CA ALA A 87 -3.08 0.27 6.94
C ALA A 87 -2.81 0.60 8.40
#